data_AF-A0A1U7CJ19-F1
#
_entry.id   AF-A0A1U7CJ19-F1
#
_cell.length_a   1.000
_cell.length_b   1.000
_cell.length_c   1.000
_cell.angle_alpha   90.00
_cell.angle_beta   90.00
_cell.angle_gamma   90.00
#
_symmetry.space_group_name_H-M   'P 1'
#
loop_
_entity.id
_entity.type
_entity.pdbx_description
1 polymer ?
#
loop_
_entity_poly.entity_id
_entity_poly.type
_entity_poly.pdbx_seq_one_letter_code
_entity_poly.pdbx_strand_id
1 'polypeptide(L)'
;MSRRLAIALAASCVINIVLLVVGRGSFGQIIAMIFALGLAVISVGIGFLTYLVARLAVEAPALRRFARRAVILGLVAGSSLVSLPIGSLVNGYDMGQAKSFCDRLRPALKRHRQATGRYPETVSKVTTRDQLPWLLRGEHFYFSSSDGYSFLIRHQWGMLDGVASDSSSAGWREFD
;
A
#
# COMPACT_ATOMS: atom_id res chain seq x y z
N MET A 1 27.47 3.76 20.03
CA MET A 1 26.39 2.94 19.41
C MET A 1 26.96 1.57 19.07
N SER A 2 26.32 0.45 19.48
CA SER A 2 26.88 -0.88 19.17
C SER A 2 26.69 -1.23 17.70
N ARG A 3 27.68 -1.88 17.05
CA ARG A 3 27.60 -2.33 15.65
C ARG A 3 26.29 -3.08 15.33
N ARG A 4 25.78 -3.85 16.29
CA ARG A 4 24.53 -4.62 16.16
C ARG A 4 23.29 -3.73 16.06
N LEU A 5 23.26 -2.64 16.81
CA LEU A 5 22.15 -1.67 16.77
C LEU A 5 22.14 -0.92 15.45
N ALA A 6 23.32 -0.55 14.92
CA ALA A 6 23.44 0.05 13.59
C ALA A 6 22.89 -0.87 12.49
N ILE A 7 23.25 -2.16 12.53
CA ILE A 7 22.74 -3.15 11.57
C ILE A 7 21.22 -3.30 11.68
N ALA A 8 20.67 -3.37 12.91
CA ALA A 8 19.23 -3.48 13.12
C ALA A 8 18.46 -2.26 12.60
N LEU A 9 18.98 -1.05 12.81
CA LEU A 9 18.41 0.18 12.26
C LEU A 9 18.46 0.19 10.74
N ALA A 10 19.61 -0.15 10.14
CA ALA A 10 19.74 -0.23 8.69
C ALA A 10 18.76 -1.26 8.09
N ALA A 11 18.65 -2.44 8.69
CA ALA A 11 17.70 -3.47 8.27
C ALA A 11 16.25 -2.99 8.39
N SER A 12 15.88 -2.33 9.49
CA SER A 12 14.57 -1.70 9.68
C SER A 12 14.28 -0.67 8.59
N CYS A 13 15.22 0.22 8.28
CA CYS A 13 15.05 1.21 7.21
C CYS A 13 14.85 0.53 5.85
N VAL A 14 15.65 -0.49 5.51
CA VAL A 14 15.52 -1.22 4.25
C VAL A 14 14.17 -1.92 4.15
N ILE A 15 13.74 -2.63 5.20
CA ILE A 15 12.43 -3.31 5.23
C ILE A 15 11.30 -2.29 5.03
N ASN A 16 11.35 -1.16 5.73
CA ASN A 16 10.34 -0.11 5.59
C ASN A 16 10.32 0.48 4.17
N ILE A 17 11.48 0.74 3.56
CA ILE A 17 11.56 1.23 2.18
C ILE A 17 10.98 0.20 1.20
N VAL A 18 11.31 -1.08 1.36
CA VAL A 18 10.79 -2.16 0.50
C VAL A 18 9.27 -2.27 0.64
N LEU A 19 8.74 -2.28 1.88
CA LEU A 19 7.30 -2.27 2.12
C LEU A 19 6.63 -1.04 1.51
N LEU A 20 7.27 0.13 1.60
CA LEU A 20 6.80 1.37 1.01
C LEU A 20 6.91 1.44 -0.51
N VAL A 21 7.66 0.57 -1.19
CA VAL A 21 7.79 0.59 -2.66
C VAL A 21 6.98 -0.53 -3.30
N VAL A 22 7.13 -1.75 -2.77
CA VAL A 22 6.49 -2.95 -3.32
C VAL A 22 5.07 -3.11 -2.79
N GLY A 23 4.89 -2.82 -1.50
CA GLY A 23 3.64 -3.08 -0.81
C GLY A 23 2.59 -1.99 -1.00
N ARG A 24 2.94 -0.82 -1.58
CA ARG A 24 2.18 0.45 -1.55
C ARG A 24 0.67 0.29 -1.52
N GLY A 25 0.14 0.15 -0.33
CA GLY A 25 -1.28 0.04 -0.10
C GLY A 25 -1.96 -1.17 -0.71
N SER A 26 -1.23 -2.25 -0.98
CA SER A 26 -1.82 -3.54 -1.30
C SER A 26 -2.41 -4.22 -0.06
N PHE A 27 -3.43 -5.05 -0.27
CA PHE A 27 -3.92 -5.99 0.74
C PHE A 27 -2.79 -6.86 1.34
N GLY A 28 -1.81 -7.25 0.51
CA GLY A 28 -0.63 -7.99 0.95
C GLY A 28 0.23 -7.22 1.97
N GLN A 29 0.34 -5.90 1.83
CA GLN A 29 1.02 -5.07 2.83
C GLN A 29 0.28 -5.10 4.16
N ILE A 30 -1.05 -4.99 4.19
CA ILE A 30 -1.83 -5.04 5.43
C ILE A 30 -1.59 -6.37 6.16
N ILE A 31 -1.65 -7.50 5.43
CA ILE A 31 -1.35 -8.82 5.99
C ILE A 31 0.07 -8.85 6.57
N ALA A 32 1.07 -8.41 5.80
CA ALA A 32 2.46 -8.38 6.25
C ALA A 32 2.64 -7.54 7.53
N MET A 33 1.87 -6.45 7.67
CA MET A 33 1.91 -5.59 8.85
C MET A 33 1.25 -6.21 10.07
N ILE A 34 0.15 -6.94 9.90
CA ILE A 34 -0.47 -7.72 10.99
C ILE A 34 0.51 -8.77 11.50
N PHE A 35 1.17 -9.50 10.59
CA PHE A 35 2.21 -10.46 10.97
C PHE A 35 3.40 -9.79 11.67
N ALA A 36 3.87 -8.66 11.15
CA ALA A 36 4.97 -7.91 11.76
C ALA A 36 4.62 -7.40 13.16
N LEU A 37 3.38 -6.91 13.36
CA LEU A 37 2.87 -6.50 14.66
C LEU A 37 2.79 -7.68 15.63
N GLY A 38 2.22 -8.81 15.22
CA GLY A 38 2.16 -10.01 16.04
C GLY A 38 3.55 -10.49 16.46
N LEU A 39 4.48 -10.55 15.50
CA LEU A 39 5.88 -10.88 15.76
C LEU A 39 6.54 -9.88 16.72
N ALA A 40 6.25 -8.59 16.58
CA ALA A 40 6.77 -7.54 17.45
C ALA A 40 6.31 -7.75 18.91
N VAL A 41 5.01 -7.92 19.12
CA VAL A 41 4.40 -8.14 20.44
C VAL A 41 4.96 -9.41 21.09
N ILE A 42 4.99 -10.52 20.36
CA ILE A 42 5.52 -11.80 20.87
C ILE A 42 7.00 -11.66 21.23
N SER A 43 7.81 -11.07 20.35
CA SER A 43 9.26 -10.94 20.57
C SER A 43 9.60 -10.04 21.75
N VAL A 44 8.89 -8.91 21.90
CA VAL A 44 9.03 -8.02 23.05
C VAL A 44 8.56 -8.72 24.33
N GLY A 45 7.43 -9.42 24.31
CA GLY A 45 6.90 -10.17 25.45
C GLY A 45 7.86 -11.26 25.93
N ILE A 46 8.36 -12.10 25.02
CA ILE A 46 9.38 -13.13 25.31
C ILE A 46 10.65 -12.49 25.85
N GLY A 47 11.11 -11.39 25.23
CA GLY A 47 12.30 -10.67 25.67
C GLY A 47 12.15 -10.12 27.08
N PHE A 48 11.01 -9.53 27.40
CA PHE A 48 10.67 -8.98 28.71
C PHE A 48 10.58 -10.09 29.78
N LEU A 49 9.84 -11.16 29.52
CA LEU A 49 9.74 -12.31 30.43
C LEU A 49 11.12 -12.93 30.69
N THR A 50 11.92 -13.14 29.65
CA THR A 50 13.27 -13.69 29.80
C THR A 50 14.17 -12.75 30.60
N TYR A 51 14.02 -11.44 30.42
CA TYR A 51 14.74 -10.45 31.21
C TYR A 51 14.38 -10.52 32.70
N LEU A 52 13.10 -10.68 33.04
CA LEU A 52 12.65 -10.87 34.42
C LEU A 52 13.27 -12.13 35.04
N VAL A 53 13.24 -13.25 34.34
CA VAL A 53 13.87 -14.50 34.79
C VAL A 53 15.39 -14.31 34.99
N ALA A 54 16.06 -13.64 34.05
CA ALA A 54 17.49 -13.36 34.14
C ALA A 54 17.89 -12.33 35.22
N ARG A 55 16.90 -11.61 35.76
CA ARG A 55 17.07 -10.71 36.90
C ARG A 55 16.98 -11.49 38.22
N LEU A 56 16.15 -12.52 38.28
CA LEU A 56 15.99 -13.39 39.44
C LEU A 56 17.10 -14.45 39.53
N ALA A 57 17.57 -14.95 38.39
CA ALA A 57 18.74 -15.82 38.31
C ALA A 57 20.03 -14.98 38.36
N VAL A 58 20.78 -15.08 39.46
CA VAL A 58 21.94 -14.23 39.76
C VAL A 58 23.04 -14.30 38.68
N GLU A 59 23.17 -15.42 37.95
CA GLU A 59 24.23 -15.62 36.95
C GLU A 59 23.77 -16.23 35.61
N ALA A 60 22.85 -15.59 34.90
CA ALA A 60 22.41 -16.03 33.57
C ALA A 60 22.75 -15.05 32.42
N PRO A 61 24.04 -14.84 32.07
CA PRO A 61 24.43 -13.91 31.00
C PRO A 61 23.94 -14.34 29.61
N ALA A 62 23.65 -15.63 29.41
CA ALA A 62 23.01 -16.13 28.20
C ALA A 62 21.56 -15.62 28.05
N LEU A 63 20.77 -15.70 29.13
CA LEU A 63 19.37 -15.23 29.12
C LEU A 63 19.27 -13.73 28.86
N ARG A 64 20.16 -12.92 29.45
CA ARG A 64 20.20 -11.46 29.19
C ARG A 64 20.52 -11.14 27.72
N ARG A 65 21.41 -11.91 27.09
CA ARG A 65 21.73 -11.76 25.65
C ARG A 65 20.54 -12.15 24.77
N PHE A 66 19.84 -13.23 25.11
CA PHE A 66 18.64 -13.65 24.40
C PHE A 66 17.52 -12.61 24.52
N ALA A 67 17.23 -12.15 25.74
CA ALA A 67 16.24 -11.11 26.00
C ALA A 67 16.48 -9.86 25.16
N ARG A 68 17.73 -9.39 25.10
CA ARG A 68 18.11 -8.23 24.28
C ARG A 68 17.87 -8.47 22.79
N ARG A 69 18.18 -9.66 22.27
CA ARG A 69 17.95 -10.00 20.85
C ARG A 69 16.46 -10.05 20.53
N ALA A 70 15.66 -10.65 21.40
CA ALA A 70 14.21 -10.72 21.24
C ALA A 70 13.58 -9.31 21.22
N VAL A 71 13.98 -8.42 22.14
CA VAL A 71 13.52 -7.02 22.13
C VAL A 71 13.95 -6.29 20.86
N ILE A 72 15.21 -6.44 20.42
CA ILE A 72 15.68 -5.81 19.17
C ILE A 72 14.87 -6.30 17.96
N LEU A 73 14.63 -7.62 17.86
CA LEU A 73 13.82 -8.19 16.79
C LEU A 73 12.40 -7.61 16.83
N GLY A 74 11.81 -7.52 18.02
CA GLY A 74 10.49 -6.97 18.19
C GLY A 74 10.39 -5.49 17.83
N LEU A 75 11.40 -4.69 18.15
CA LEU A 75 11.48 -3.28 17.74
C LEU A 75 11.65 -3.12 16.23
N VAL A 76 12.47 -3.97 15.59
CA VAL A 76 12.65 -3.97 14.14
C VAL A 76 11.35 -4.35 13.45
N ALA A 77 10.67 -5.41 13.91
CA ALA A 77 9.36 -5.79 13.38
C ALA A 77 8.32 -4.69 13.63
N GLY A 78 8.24 -4.14 14.84
CA GLY A 78 7.29 -3.09 15.20
C GLY A 78 7.51 -1.78 14.46
N SER A 79 8.74 -1.49 14.03
CA SER A 79 9.04 -0.29 13.24
C SER A 79 8.29 -0.24 11.91
N SER A 80 7.85 -1.39 11.37
CA SER A 80 7.06 -1.42 10.14
C SER A 80 5.77 -0.64 10.27
N LEU A 81 5.18 -0.51 11.47
CA LEU A 81 3.95 0.24 11.70
C LEU A 81 4.05 1.71 11.28
N VAL A 82 5.26 2.28 11.29
CA VAL A 82 5.51 3.65 10.81
C VAL A 82 5.18 3.80 9.32
N SER A 83 5.20 2.71 8.54
CA SER A 83 4.84 2.76 7.13
C SER A 83 3.33 2.85 6.87
N LEU A 84 2.46 2.67 7.88
CA LEU A 84 0.99 2.79 7.71
C LEU A 84 0.56 4.21 7.29
N PRO A 85 0.86 5.27 8.07
CA PRO A 85 0.43 6.62 7.71
C PRO A 85 1.02 7.07 6.37
N ILE A 86 2.27 6.69 6.10
CA ILE A 86 2.94 7.01 4.83
C ILE A 86 2.27 6.28 3.68
N GLY A 87 1.97 4.99 3.83
CA GLY A 87 1.24 4.21 2.83
C GLY A 87 -0.15 4.81 2.55
N SER A 88 -0.82 5.33 3.58
CA SER A 88 -2.10 6.00 3.44
C SER A 88 -2.02 7.28 2.62
N LEU A 89 -1.04 8.13 2.91
CA LEU A 89 -0.79 9.36 2.15
C LEU A 89 -0.45 9.07 0.69
N VAL A 90 0.40 8.08 0.42
CA VAL A 90 0.79 7.68 -0.94
C VAL A 90 -0.42 7.15 -1.71
N ASN A 91 -1.25 6.30 -1.10
CA ASN A 91 -2.47 5.80 -1.74
C ASN A 91 -3.46 6.93 -2.08
N GLY A 92 -3.64 7.88 -1.17
CA GLY A 92 -4.47 9.06 -1.42
C GLY A 92 -3.97 9.90 -2.59
N TYR A 93 -2.64 10.08 -2.68
CA TYR A 93 -2.00 10.76 -3.80
C TYR A 93 -2.18 10.02 -5.12
N ASP A 94 -1.94 8.71 -5.15
CA ASP A 94 -2.09 7.87 -6.34
C ASP A 94 -3.54 7.83 -6.83
N MET A 95 -4.50 7.76 -5.90
CA MET A 95 -5.93 7.84 -6.20
C MET A 95 -6.29 9.20 -6.80
N GLY A 96 -5.77 10.30 -6.24
CA GLY A 96 -5.97 11.65 -6.78
C GLY A 96 -5.42 11.78 -8.21
N GLN A 97 -4.23 11.25 -8.47
CA GLN A 97 -3.65 11.23 -9.82
C GLN A 97 -4.49 10.41 -10.80
N ALA A 98 -4.98 9.24 -10.39
CA ALA A 98 -5.82 8.38 -11.21
C ALA A 98 -7.16 9.05 -11.57
N LYS A 99 -7.85 9.65 -10.59
CA LYS A 99 -9.07 10.43 -10.81
C LYS A 99 -8.83 11.58 -11.80
N SER A 100 -7.78 12.36 -11.54
CA SER A 100 -7.39 13.51 -12.37
C SER A 100 -7.06 13.11 -13.82
N PHE A 101 -6.40 11.96 -14.01
CA PHE A 101 -6.14 11.41 -15.34
C PHE A 101 -7.44 11.06 -16.07
N CYS A 102 -8.35 10.32 -15.42
CA CYS A 102 -9.64 9.95 -15.98
C CYS A 102 -10.50 11.19 -16.32
N ASP A 103 -10.45 12.24 -15.50
CA ASP A 103 -11.16 13.49 -15.77
C ASP A 103 -10.58 14.23 -16.99
N ARG A 104 -9.25 14.25 -17.16
CA ARG A 104 -8.58 14.76 -18.38
C ARG A 104 -8.88 13.93 -19.63
N LEU A 105 -9.24 12.65 -19.46
CA LEU A 105 -9.51 11.74 -20.56
C LEU A 105 -10.92 11.94 -21.15
N ARG A 106 -11.89 12.40 -20.35
CA ARG A 106 -13.30 12.60 -20.78
C ARG A 106 -13.44 13.39 -22.09
N PRO A 107 -12.75 14.54 -22.30
CA PRO A 107 -12.88 15.30 -23.54
C PRO A 107 -12.34 14.54 -24.76
N ALA A 108 -11.28 13.73 -24.60
CA ALA A 108 -10.75 12.90 -25.69
C ALA A 108 -11.74 11.79 -26.08
N LEU A 109 -12.37 11.15 -25.10
CA LEU A 109 -13.43 10.15 -25.33
C LEU A 109 -14.64 10.75 -26.06
N LYS A 110 -15.08 11.94 -25.65
CA LYS A 110 -16.17 12.67 -26.31
C LYS A 110 -15.84 13.00 -27.77
N ARG A 111 -14.62 13.49 -28.05
CA ARG A 111 -14.15 13.73 -29.42
C ARG A 111 -14.11 12.46 -30.26
N HIS A 112 -13.64 11.35 -29.70
CA HIS A 112 -13.63 10.07 -30.40
C HIS A 112 -15.05 9.61 -30.76
N ARG A 113 -16.02 9.76 -29.85
CA ARG A 113 -17.44 9.46 -30.14
C ARG A 113 -18.02 10.36 -31.21
N GLN A 114 -17.74 11.65 -31.17
CA GLN A 114 -18.20 12.59 -32.21
C GLN A 114 -17.67 12.20 -33.60
N ALA A 115 -16.44 11.70 -33.69
CA ALA A 115 -15.83 11.31 -34.97
C ALA A 115 -16.30 9.93 -35.48
N THR A 116 -16.57 8.98 -34.59
CA THR A 116 -16.80 7.57 -34.97
C THR A 116 -18.22 7.06 -34.69
N GLY A 117 -19.06 7.88 -34.04
CA GLY A 117 -20.39 7.50 -33.56
C GLY A 117 -20.39 6.69 -32.25
N ARG A 118 -19.25 6.20 -31.77
CA ARG A 118 -19.16 5.32 -30.58
C ARG A 118 -17.98 5.66 -29.67
N TYR A 119 -18.08 5.31 -28.39
CA TYR A 119 -16.91 5.37 -27.51
C TYR A 119 -15.88 4.30 -27.89
N PRO A 120 -14.57 4.56 -27.66
CA PRO A 120 -13.56 3.56 -27.98
C PRO A 120 -13.71 2.35 -27.05
N GLU A 121 -13.59 1.13 -27.57
CA GLU A 121 -13.63 -0.10 -26.74
C GLU A 121 -12.47 -0.17 -25.74
N THR A 122 -11.34 0.47 -26.06
CA THR A 122 -10.16 0.49 -25.20
C THR A 122 -9.58 1.89 -25.12
N VAL A 123 -9.05 2.23 -23.95
CA VAL A 123 -8.48 3.55 -23.70
C VAL A 123 -7.26 3.86 -24.57
N SER A 124 -6.56 2.83 -25.03
CA SER A 124 -5.38 2.95 -25.90
C SER A 124 -5.64 3.67 -27.23
N LYS A 125 -6.90 3.75 -27.67
CA LYS A 125 -7.31 4.50 -28.87
C LYS A 125 -7.25 6.02 -28.68
N VAL A 126 -7.16 6.51 -27.43
CA VAL A 126 -7.17 7.94 -27.08
C VAL A 126 -6.02 8.37 -26.17
N THR A 127 -5.24 7.43 -25.63
CA THR A 127 -4.07 7.71 -24.79
C THR A 127 -3.02 6.61 -24.91
N THR A 128 -1.77 6.91 -24.56
CA THR A 128 -0.67 5.95 -24.56
C THR A 128 -0.46 5.34 -23.18
N ARG A 129 0.05 4.10 -23.13
CA ARG A 129 0.24 3.35 -21.88
C ARG A 129 1.23 4.05 -20.92
N ASP A 130 2.23 4.73 -21.45
CA ASP A 130 3.29 5.38 -20.66
C ASP A 130 2.77 6.55 -19.82
N GLN A 131 1.62 7.10 -20.19
CA GLN A 131 0.96 8.20 -19.48
C GLN A 131 0.04 7.71 -18.35
N LEU A 132 -0.16 6.40 -18.20
CA LEU A 132 -1.03 5.85 -17.17
C LEU A 132 -0.40 6.01 -15.77
N PRO A 133 -1.12 6.65 -14.82
CA PRO A 133 -0.77 6.61 -13.41
C PRO A 133 -0.60 5.19 -12.92
N TRP A 134 0.26 4.98 -11.93
CA TRP A 134 0.60 3.67 -11.38
C TRP A 134 -0.63 2.80 -11.11
N LEU A 135 -1.64 3.38 -10.46
CA LEU A 135 -2.89 2.69 -10.08
C LEU A 135 -3.73 2.19 -11.27
N LEU A 136 -3.53 2.76 -12.47
CA LEU A 136 -4.25 2.36 -13.68
C LEU A 136 -3.43 1.39 -14.56
N ARG A 137 -2.20 1.06 -14.17
CA ARG A 137 -1.33 0.16 -14.95
C ARG A 137 -1.72 -1.28 -14.73
N GLY A 138 -2.28 -1.90 -15.76
CA GLY A 138 -2.66 -3.33 -15.74
C GLY A 138 -4.07 -3.59 -15.22
N GLU A 139 -4.80 -2.55 -14.84
CA GLU A 139 -6.18 -2.65 -14.37
C GLU A 139 -7.18 -2.34 -15.49
N HIS A 140 -8.31 -3.04 -15.48
CA HIS A 140 -9.47 -2.70 -16.30
C HIS A 140 -10.22 -1.54 -15.66
N PHE A 141 -9.69 -0.33 -15.83
CA PHE A 141 -10.28 0.87 -15.22
C PHE A 141 -11.32 1.56 -16.10
N TYR A 142 -11.44 1.18 -17.37
CA TYR A 142 -12.31 1.82 -18.35
C TYR A 142 -13.25 0.80 -18.98
N PHE A 143 -14.53 1.14 -19.00
CA PHE A 143 -15.59 0.34 -19.60
C PHE A 143 -16.42 1.22 -20.54
N SER A 144 -16.64 0.76 -21.76
CA SER A 144 -17.49 1.44 -22.74
C SER A 144 -18.78 0.67 -22.98
N SER A 145 -19.89 1.38 -23.11
CA SER A 145 -21.15 0.86 -23.64
C SER A 145 -21.59 1.68 -24.87
N SER A 146 -22.70 1.30 -25.51
CA SER A 146 -23.29 2.09 -26.61
C SER A 146 -23.67 3.51 -26.15
N ASP A 147 -24.14 3.62 -24.92
CA ASP A 147 -24.79 4.83 -24.42
C ASP A 147 -23.83 5.70 -23.58
N GLY A 148 -22.70 5.13 -23.14
CA GLY A 148 -21.83 5.78 -22.19
C GLY A 148 -20.48 5.11 -22.01
N TYR A 149 -19.77 5.58 -21.00
CA TYR A 149 -18.58 4.92 -20.47
C TYR A 149 -18.57 5.06 -18.95
N SER A 150 -17.80 4.20 -18.30
CA SER A 150 -17.47 4.33 -16.88
C SER A 150 -15.99 4.11 -16.62
N PHE A 151 -15.53 4.76 -15.56
CA PHE A 151 -14.26 4.53 -14.94
C PHE A 151 -14.47 3.81 -13.62
N LEU A 152 -13.66 2.79 -13.36
CA LEU A 152 -13.61 2.07 -12.09
C LEU A 152 -12.17 2.09 -11.61
N ILE A 153 -11.92 2.69 -10.46
CA ILE A 153 -10.60 2.68 -9.84
C ILE A 153 -10.76 1.98 -8.50
N ARG A 154 -10.19 0.78 -8.38
CA ARG A 154 -10.20 0.03 -7.13
C ARG A 154 -9.16 0.60 -6.19
N HIS A 155 -9.48 0.65 -4.90
CA HIS A 155 -8.42 0.85 -3.92
C HIS A 155 -7.54 -0.40 -3.88
N GLN A 156 -6.26 -0.24 -3.55
CA GLN A 156 -5.39 -1.40 -3.40
C GLN A 156 -5.62 -2.13 -2.05
N TRP A 157 -6.32 -1.50 -1.10
CA TRP A 157 -6.55 -2.00 0.26
C TRP A 157 -7.72 -2.98 0.38
N GLY A 158 -8.80 -2.76 -0.37
CA GLY A 158 -9.95 -3.66 -0.36
C GLY A 158 -10.15 -4.35 -1.70
N MET A 159 -10.69 -5.57 -1.63
CA MET A 159 -11.08 -6.31 -2.82
C MET A 159 -12.38 -5.76 -3.44
N LEU A 160 -13.15 -4.98 -2.67
CA LEU A 160 -14.50 -4.56 -3.00
C LEU A 160 -14.68 -3.03 -2.96
N ASP A 161 -13.72 -2.29 -2.41
CA ASP A 161 -13.82 -0.83 -2.31
C ASP A 161 -13.20 -0.14 -3.53
N GLY A 162 -13.79 0.99 -3.91
CA GLY A 162 -13.26 1.79 -4.99
C GLY A 162 -14.06 3.05 -5.26
N VAL A 163 -13.66 3.69 -6.34
CA VAL A 163 -14.34 4.86 -6.87
C VAL A 163 -14.75 4.60 -8.30
N ALA A 164 -16.01 4.91 -8.60
CA ALA A 164 -16.56 4.81 -9.94
C ALA A 164 -17.02 6.18 -10.42
N SER A 165 -16.89 6.43 -11.71
CA SER A 165 -17.54 7.58 -12.35
C SER A 165 -18.04 7.16 -13.73
N ASP A 166 -19.23 7.59 -14.09
CA ASP A 166 -19.83 7.30 -15.39
C ASP A 166 -19.94 8.58 -16.24
N SER A 167 -20.29 8.41 -17.50
CA SER A 167 -20.42 9.53 -18.44
C SER A 167 -21.54 10.52 -18.09
N SER A 168 -22.53 10.10 -17.29
CA SER A 168 -23.66 10.93 -16.85
C SER A 168 -23.38 11.66 -15.54
N SER A 169 -22.48 11.16 -14.71
CA SER A 169 -22.15 11.70 -13.41
C SER A 169 -21.04 12.74 -13.53
N ALA A 170 -21.27 13.88 -12.89
CA ALA A 170 -20.28 14.95 -12.80
C ALA A 170 -19.15 14.64 -11.80
N GLY A 171 -19.25 13.56 -11.03
CA GLY A 171 -18.35 13.25 -9.92
C GLY A 171 -18.01 11.77 -9.76
N TRP A 172 -17.17 11.51 -8.77
CA TRP A 172 -16.76 10.18 -8.34
C TRP A 172 -17.68 9.68 -7.23
N ARG A 173 -18.13 8.43 -7.32
CA ARG A 173 -18.93 7.74 -6.30
C ARG A 173 -18.08 6.66 -5.67
N GLU A 174 -18.03 6.65 -4.35
CA GLU A 174 -17.42 5.57 -3.57
C GLU A 174 -18.38 4.38 -3.52
N PHE A 175 -17.82 3.17 -3.48
CA PHE A 175 -18.55 1.92 -3.27
C PHE A 175 -17.71 1.00 -2.38
N ASP A 176 -18.41 0.17 -1.60
CA ASP A 176 -17.86 -0.80 -0.63
C ASP A 176 -18.18 -2.25 -1.03
#